data_AF-A0A2T5MCK5-F1
#
_entry.id   AF-A0A2T5MCK5-F1
#
_cell.length_a   1.000
_cell.length_b   1.000
_cell.length_c   1.000
_cell.angle_alpha   90.00
_cell.angle_beta   90.00
_cell.angle_gamma   90.00
#
_symmetry.space_group_name_H-M   'P 1'
#
loop_
_entity.id
_entity.type
_entity.pdbx_description
1 polymer ?
#
loop_
_entity_poly.entity_id
_entity_poly.type
_entity_poly.pdbx_seq_one_letter_code
_entity_poly.pdbx_strand_id
1 'polypeptide(L)'
;MKGQSNGAGCSVDGTNILHLALGCIPDDAEILRKLKRLPPKPSADINQTLIGRNYELGRIRSIRAPSADMLTVARTIDLMLHEGYMERNPFNPTVWRSFFSEISSPLAAEPGPAAFVIGASGLGKTKCIQRVLEGYTQVYVHPEFPNCTGGLTQLCWLYIQMPPSGNLKSLLAALIDATAFAFKDPEVLQLLTISNRDLHGSLQNWVRFVQTHFLGLLVIDEVQNLFKLPSIEQRRSKRGRKELDLRLSDDVTLKTLMEIIEESGVPLMLVGTPDASAILQKRFAVSQRLTTGGQIEFRHAENFESPDFNMLLKTLEMYQWSDVRLAIDDELKKFIHSVTAGIRRLVISLWIAAHRVAIASGSRNLTMKHFEMAAAGSLAPTRPAVDALLSGHPDAVRRFEDLFYDSDWRPE
;
A
#
# COMPACT_ATOMS: atom_id res chain seq x y z
N MET A 1 -30.37 -22.88 -11.00
CA MET A 1 -29.99 -22.45 -12.36
C MET A 1 -29.44 -21.03 -12.25
N LYS A 2 -28.17 -20.67 -12.46
CA LYS A 2 -26.97 -21.26 -13.09
C LYS A 2 -25.95 -21.57 -11.96
N GLY A 3 -25.39 -22.76 -11.80
CA GLY A 3 -24.49 -23.39 -12.77
C GLY A 3 -23.08 -22.79 -12.67
N GLN A 4 -22.44 -22.80 -11.50
CA GLN A 4 -21.00 -22.59 -11.39
C GLN A 4 -20.32 -23.86 -11.91
N SER A 5 -20.06 -23.89 -13.21
CA SER A 5 -19.27 -24.92 -13.87
C SER A 5 -17.79 -24.61 -13.73
N ASN A 6 -17.08 -25.53 -13.07
CA ASN A 6 -15.70 -25.95 -13.33
C ASN A 6 -14.62 -24.86 -13.45
N GLY A 7 -13.98 -24.57 -12.32
CA GLY A 7 -12.57 -24.17 -12.27
C GLY A 7 -11.73 -25.32 -11.72
N ALA A 8 -11.69 -26.45 -12.43
CA ALA A 8 -10.72 -27.51 -12.14
C ALA A 8 -9.40 -27.14 -12.83
N GLY A 9 -8.34 -26.99 -12.03
CA GLY A 9 -6.95 -26.94 -12.50
C GLY A 9 -6.37 -25.53 -12.66
N CYS A 10 -5.89 -24.96 -11.56
CA CYS A 10 -4.71 -24.08 -11.55
C CYS A 10 -4.32 -23.80 -10.08
N SER A 11 -4.01 -24.85 -9.33
CA SER A 11 -3.18 -24.71 -8.12
C SER A 11 -1.76 -25.10 -8.51
N VAL A 12 -0.76 -24.30 -8.11
CA VAL A 12 0.65 -24.62 -8.33
C VAL A 12 1.01 -25.96 -7.69
N ASP A 13 0.29 -26.32 -6.64
CA ASP A 13 0.30 -27.63 -6.04
C ASP A 13 -1.12 -28.02 -5.62
N GLY A 14 -1.61 -29.18 -6.05
CA GLY A 14 -2.86 -29.77 -5.53
C GLY A 14 -2.74 -30.28 -4.10
N THR A 15 -1.64 -29.96 -3.40
CA THR A 15 -1.24 -30.56 -2.12
C THR A 15 -1.51 -29.67 -0.91
N ASN A 16 -1.83 -28.38 -1.11
CA ASN A 16 -2.15 -27.45 -0.04
C ASN A 16 -3.53 -26.81 -0.23
N ILE A 17 -4.46 -27.18 0.66
CA ILE A 17 -5.85 -26.70 0.61
C ILE A 17 -5.96 -25.17 0.76
N LEU A 18 -4.97 -24.51 1.39
CA LEU A 18 -4.97 -23.05 1.61
C LEU A 18 -4.84 -22.26 0.31
N HIS A 19 -4.24 -22.83 -0.75
CA HIS A 19 -4.12 -22.16 -2.05
C HIS A 19 -5.44 -22.08 -2.81
N LEU A 20 -6.44 -22.91 -2.47
CA LEU A 20 -7.77 -22.85 -3.09
C LEU A 20 -8.42 -21.48 -2.92
N ALA A 21 -8.17 -20.81 -1.80
CA ALA A 21 -8.71 -19.49 -1.50
C ALA A 21 -8.10 -18.37 -2.37
N LEU A 22 -6.88 -18.58 -2.89
CA LEU A 22 -6.16 -17.62 -3.71
C LEU A 22 -6.61 -17.65 -5.18
N GLY A 23 -7.16 -18.78 -5.63
CA GLY A 23 -7.56 -18.99 -7.02
C GLY A 23 -6.38 -19.25 -7.94
N CYS A 24 -6.60 -19.09 -9.25
CA CYS A 24 -5.57 -19.31 -10.25
C CYS A 24 -4.59 -18.14 -10.30
N ILE A 25 -3.30 -18.44 -10.49
CA ILE A 25 -2.27 -17.42 -10.71
C ILE A 25 -2.55 -16.71 -12.04
N PRO A 26 -2.86 -15.40 -12.03
CA PRO A 26 -3.14 -14.65 -13.25
C PRO A 26 -1.85 -14.32 -14.01
N ASP A 27 -1.95 -14.13 -15.33
CA ASP A 27 -0.87 -13.55 -16.14
C ASP A 27 -0.74 -12.03 -15.93
N ASP A 28 0.35 -11.43 -16.42
CA ASP A 28 0.62 -9.99 -16.21
C ASP A 28 -0.45 -9.09 -16.86
N ALA A 29 -0.98 -9.50 -18.01
CA ALA A 29 -2.01 -8.74 -18.73
C ALA A 29 -3.33 -8.73 -17.95
N GLU A 30 -3.69 -9.87 -17.36
CA GLU A 30 -4.86 -10.02 -16.51
C GLU A 30 -4.72 -9.18 -15.22
N ILE A 31 -3.55 -9.22 -14.57
CA ILE A 31 -3.26 -8.38 -13.41
C ILE A 31 -3.45 -6.91 -13.76
N LEU A 32 -2.77 -6.42 -14.79
CA LEU A 32 -2.86 -5.01 -15.20
C LEU A 32 -4.30 -4.60 -15.54
N ARG A 33 -5.07 -5.48 -16.18
CA ARG A 33 -6.50 -5.26 -16.46
C ARG A 33 -7.34 -5.16 -15.20
N LYS A 34 -7.09 -6.01 -14.18
CA LYS A 34 -7.80 -5.96 -12.89
C LYS A 34 -7.42 -4.71 -12.08
N LEU A 35 -6.15 -4.31 -12.09
CA LEU A 35 -5.67 -3.13 -11.36
C LEU A 35 -6.11 -1.81 -11.99
N LYS A 36 -6.32 -1.80 -13.31
CA LYS A 36 -6.87 -0.65 -14.03
C LYS A 36 -8.27 -0.31 -13.51
N ARG A 37 -8.45 0.95 -13.09
CA ARG A 37 -9.76 1.50 -12.70
C ARG A 37 -10.00 2.81 -13.42
N LEU A 38 -10.92 2.79 -14.37
CA LEU A 38 -11.33 3.95 -15.13
C LEU A 38 -12.81 4.24 -14.83
N PRO A 39 -13.16 5.40 -14.23
CA PRO A 39 -14.55 5.78 -14.06
C PRO A 39 -15.24 5.95 -15.43
N PRO A 40 -16.58 5.98 -15.48
CA PRO A 40 -17.30 6.31 -16.71
C PRO A 40 -16.75 7.59 -17.33
N LYS A 41 -16.57 7.58 -18.65
CA LYS A 41 -16.10 8.77 -19.39
C LYS A 41 -17.09 9.92 -19.20
N PRO A 42 -16.63 11.19 -19.31
CA PRO A 42 -17.52 12.35 -19.25
C PRO A 42 -18.67 12.16 -20.24
N SER A 43 -19.89 12.48 -19.82
CA SER A 43 -21.02 12.47 -20.74
C SER A 43 -20.81 13.56 -21.80
N ALA A 44 -21.18 13.29 -23.05
CA ALA A 44 -21.15 14.30 -24.12
C ALA A 44 -22.22 15.38 -23.92
N ASP A 45 -23.08 15.25 -22.90
CA ASP A 45 -24.15 16.21 -22.64
C ASP A 45 -23.62 17.46 -21.93
N ILE A 46 -23.28 18.43 -22.77
CA ILE A 46 -22.81 19.77 -22.42
C ILE A 46 -23.90 20.57 -21.67
N ASN A 47 -25.17 20.14 -21.63
CA ASN A 47 -26.24 20.85 -20.92
C ASN A 47 -26.24 20.64 -19.40
N GLN A 48 -25.27 19.89 -18.85
CA GLN A 48 -25.03 19.92 -17.41
C GLN A 48 -24.63 21.34 -16.97
N THR A 49 -25.30 21.82 -15.92
CA THR A 49 -24.96 23.08 -15.23
C THR A 49 -23.48 23.09 -14.83
N LEU A 50 -22.89 24.28 -14.68
CA LEU A 50 -21.50 24.45 -14.19
C LEU A 50 -21.24 23.64 -12.91
N ILE A 51 -22.26 23.51 -12.07
CA ILE A 51 -22.24 22.72 -10.84
C ILE A 51 -22.11 21.22 -11.15
N GLY A 52 -22.94 20.68 -12.06
CA GLY A 52 -22.89 19.27 -12.47
C GLY A 52 -21.49 18.85 -12.96
N ARG A 53 -20.88 19.65 -13.84
CA ARG A 53 -19.53 19.39 -14.35
C ARG A 53 -18.48 19.33 -13.23
N ASN A 54 -18.57 20.22 -12.25
CA ASN A 54 -17.66 20.23 -11.09
C ASN A 54 -17.79 18.96 -10.22
N TYR A 55 -18.98 18.39 -10.08
CA TYR A 55 -19.17 17.12 -9.36
C TYR A 55 -18.57 15.94 -10.14
N GLU A 56 -18.67 15.94 -11.48
CA GLU A 56 -18.09 14.88 -12.30
C GLU A 56 -16.56 14.86 -12.27
N LEU A 57 -15.90 16.03 -12.16
CA LEU A 57 -14.44 16.13 -12.00
C LEU A 57 -13.90 15.35 -10.79
N GLY A 58 -14.71 15.18 -9.74
CA GLY A 58 -14.35 14.39 -8.57
C GLY A 58 -14.01 12.93 -8.92
N ARG A 59 -14.62 12.38 -9.98
CA ARG A 59 -14.40 11.00 -10.44
C ARG A 59 -12.96 10.76 -10.90
N ILE A 60 -12.26 11.78 -11.40
CA ILE A 60 -10.87 11.68 -11.89
C ILE A 60 -9.94 11.18 -10.78
N ARG A 61 -10.22 11.51 -9.50
CA ARG A 61 -9.43 11.02 -8.35
C ARG A 61 -9.45 9.51 -8.18
N SER A 62 -10.46 8.83 -8.74
CA SER A 62 -10.58 7.38 -8.73
C SER A 62 -9.78 6.68 -9.83
N ILE A 63 -9.25 7.42 -10.81
CA ILE A 63 -8.46 6.86 -11.91
C ILE A 63 -7.27 6.09 -11.36
N ARG A 64 -7.10 4.86 -11.83
CA ARG A 64 -5.93 3.99 -11.64
C ARG A 64 -5.42 3.62 -13.02
N ALA A 65 -4.39 4.33 -13.47
CA ALA A 65 -3.64 3.99 -14.66
C ALA A 65 -2.67 2.85 -14.28
N PRO A 66 -2.55 1.79 -15.10
CA PRO A 66 -1.56 0.74 -14.86
C PRO A 66 -0.14 1.34 -14.92
N SER A 67 0.75 0.84 -14.07
CA SER A 67 2.18 1.19 -14.06
C SER A 67 3.03 -0.04 -13.77
N ALA A 68 4.33 0.01 -14.08
CA ALA A 68 5.25 -1.08 -13.81
C ALA A 68 5.28 -1.42 -12.30
N ASP A 69 5.38 -0.41 -11.44
CA ASP A 69 5.37 -0.58 -9.98
C ASP A 69 4.13 -1.33 -9.47
N MET A 70 2.96 -1.09 -10.07
CA MET A 70 1.73 -1.80 -9.68
C MET A 70 1.80 -3.29 -9.99
N LEU A 71 2.41 -3.65 -11.12
CA LEU A 71 2.61 -5.05 -11.49
C LEU A 71 3.60 -5.72 -10.53
N THR A 72 4.71 -5.05 -10.21
CA THR A 72 5.70 -5.55 -9.25
C THR A 72 5.08 -5.79 -7.87
N VAL A 73 4.27 -4.86 -7.36
CA VAL A 73 3.52 -5.06 -6.10
C VAL A 73 2.59 -6.26 -6.21
N ALA A 74 1.84 -6.38 -7.30
CA ALA A 74 0.89 -7.47 -7.47
C ALA A 74 1.56 -8.85 -7.49
N ARG A 75 2.69 -8.97 -8.20
CA ARG A 75 3.49 -10.20 -8.26
C ARG A 75 4.12 -10.53 -6.91
N THR A 76 4.62 -9.52 -6.21
CA THR A 76 5.21 -9.72 -4.87
C THR A 76 4.16 -10.19 -3.87
N ILE A 77 2.96 -9.59 -3.88
CA ILE A 77 1.84 -10.06 -3.03
C ILE A 77 1.44 -11.50 -3.38
N ASP A 78 1.34 -11.83 -4.66
CA ASP A 78 1.00 -13.18 -5.12
C ASP A 78 2.02 -14.22 -4.64
N LEU A 79 3.32 -13.93 -4.81
CA LEU A 79 4.43 -14.78 -4.33
C LEU A 79 4.39 -14.95 -2.81
N MET A 80 4.30 -13.86 -2.06
CA MET A 80 4.26 -13.90 -0.59
C MET A 80 3.08 -14.72 -0.07
N LEU A 81 1.90 -14.62 -0.68
CA LEU A 81 0.73 -15.41 -0.31
C LEU A 81 0.96 -16.91 -0.57
N HIS A 82 1.51 -17.27 -1.73
CA HIS A 82 1.75 -18.68 -2.07
C HIS A 82 2.88 -19.30 -1.23
N GLU A 83 4.03 -18.63 -1.15
CA GLU A 83 5.20 -19.05 -0.37
C GLU A 83 4.85 -19.13 1.12
N GLY A 84 4.13 -18.12 1.64
CA GLY A 84 3.68 -18.09 3.02
C GLY A 84 2.81 -19.27 3.42
N TYR A 85 2.14 -19.94 2.48
CA TYR A 85 1.34 -21.13 2.79
C TYR A 85 2.11 -22.44 2.66
N MET A 86 3.25 -22.49 1.97
CA MET A 86 4.01 -23.73 1.75
C MET A 86 4.43 -24.39 3.08
N GLU A 87 5.05 -23.62 3.97
CA GLU A 87 5.51 -24.10 5.28
C GLU A 87 4.39 -24.21 6.33
N ARG A 88 3.19 -23.69 6.00
CA ARG A 88 2.00 -23.71 6.86
C ARG A 88 0.92 -24.65 6.31
N ASN A 89 1.33 -25.67 5.56
CA ASN A 89 0.39 -26.65 5.01
C ASN A 89 -0.33 -27.44 6.14
N PRO A 90 -1.67 -27.38 6.24
CA PRO A 90 -2.44 -28.01 7.30
C PRO A 90 -2.42 -29.55 7.25
N PHE A 91 -1.96 -30.16 6.14
CA PHE A 91 -1.73 -31.60 6.10
C PHE A 91 -0.50 -32.03 6.89
N ASN A 92 0.41 -31.11 7.22
CA ASN A 92 1.57 -31.40 8.05
C ASN A 92 1.21 -31.33 9.55
N PRO A 93 1.32 -32.43 10.32
CA PRO A 93 0.99 -32.42 11.74
C PRO A 93 1.85 -31.49 12.59
N THR A 94 3.05 -31.10 12.13
CA THR A 94 3.90 -30.13 12.87
C THR A 94 3.27 -28.74 12.93
N VAL A 95 2.55 -28.33 11.89
CA VAL A 95 1.85 -27.03 11.82
C VAL A 95 0.78 -26.93 12.90
N TRP A 96 0.01 -28.00 13.13
CA TRP A 96 -0.95 -28.01 14.23
C TRP A 96 -0.27 -28.01 15.59
N ARG A 97 0.82 -28.76 15.76
CA ARG A 97 1.55 -28.78 17.04
C ARG A 97 2.09 -27.41 17.42
N SER A 98 2.58 -26.61 16.46
CA SER A 98 3.10 -25.27 16.74
C SER A 98 2.03 -24.30 17.26
N PHE A 99 0.75 -24.48 16.90
CA PHE A 99 -0.36 -23.65 17.41
C PHE A 99 -0.74 -23.96 18.87
N PHE A 100 -0.41 -25.15 19.36
CA PHE A 100 -0.88 -25.65 20.66
C PHE A 100 0.25 -25.94 21.66
N SER A 101 1.52 -25.94 21.24
CA SER A 101 2.65 -26.12 22.14
C SER A 101 2.94 -24.82 22.91
N GLU A 102 2.80 -24.85 24.23
CA GLU A 102 3.27 -23.77 25.13
C GLU A 102 4.80 -23.66 25.18
N ILE A 103 5.49 -24.70 24.73
CA ILE A 103 6.94 -24.75 24.61
C ILE A 103 7.28 -24.43 23.16
N SER A 104 7.93 -23.30 22.92
CA SER A 104 8.52 -22.93 21.64
C SER A 104 9.36 -24.10 21.13
N SER A 105 8.81 -24.92 20.23
CA SER A 105 9.58 -26.00 19.63
C SER A 105 10.61 -25.37 18.70
N PRO A 106 11.91 -25.72 18.79
CA PRO A 106 12.94 -25.22 17.89
C PRO A 106 12.76 -25.66 16.43
N LEU A 107 11.70 -26.42 16.12
CA LEU A 107 11.21 -26.71 14.77
C LEU A 107 10.23 -25.62 14.28
N ALA A 108 10.42 -24.37 14.72
CA ALA A 108 9.59 -23.25 14.32
C ALA A 108 9.53 -23.18 12.79
N ALA A 109 8.33 -22.96 12.24
CA ALA A 109 8.15 -22.75 10.81
C ALA A 109 9.15 -21.69 10.33
N GLU A 110 9.72 -21.88 9.14
CA GLU A 110 10.58 -20.86 8.55
C GLU A 110 9.85 -19.50 8.56
N PRO A 111 10.54 -18.40 8.89
CA PRO A 111 9.91 -17.09 8.95
C PRO A 111 9.23 -16.77 7.62
N GLY A 112 8.01 -16.22 7.68
CA GLY A 112 7.30 -15.80 6.47
C GLY A 112 8.08 -14.69 5.74
N PRO A 113 8.04 -14.65 4.39
CA PRO A 113 8.71 -13.60 3.63
C PRO A 113 8.23 -12.21 4.05
N ALA A 114 9.17 -11.27 4.14
CA ALA A 114 8.88 -9.88 4.43
C ALA A 114 9.34 -8.98 3.29
N ALA A 115 8.44 -8.09 2.85
CA ALA A 115 8.69 -7.14 1.77
C ALA A 115 8.46 -5.70 2.24
N PHE A 116 9.08 -4.75 1.55
CA PHE A 116 8.88 -3.33 1.85
C PHE A 116 8.55 -2.49 0.62
N VAL A 117 7.40 -1.82 0.64
CA VAL A 117 6.98 -0.88 -0.41
C VAL A 117 7.27 0.55 0.03
N ILE A 118 8.20 1.19 -0.65
CA ILE A 118 8.71 2.53 -0.32
C ILE A 118 8.31 3.51 -1.39
N GLY A 119 8.05 4.75 -1.01
CA GLY A 119 8.07 5.85 -1.94
C GLY A 119 7.46 7.12 -1.37
N ALA A 120 7.61 8.23 -2.08
CA ALA A 120 7.06 9.50 -1.63
C ALA A 120 5.53 9.46 -1.43
N SER A 121 5.01 10.37 -0.60
CA SER A 121 3.58 10.54 -0.40
C SER A 121 2.89 10.94 -1.71
N GLY A 122 1.74 10.32 -2.01
CA GLY A 122 0.95 10.67 -3.20
C GLY A 122 1.35 9.98 -4.51
N LEU A 123 2.32 9.05 -4.52
CA LEU A 123 2.63 8.23 -5.70
C LEU A 123 1.59 7.13 -5.98
N GLY A 124 0.81 6.74 -4.95
CA GLY A 124 -0.30 5.81 -5.10
C GLY A 124 -0.11 4.42 -4.49
N LYS A 125 0.95 4.21 -3.70
CA LYS A 125 1.29 2.96 -2.96
C LYS A 125 0.08 2.30 -2.31
N THR A 126 -0.52 2.97 -1.32
CA THR A 126 -1.70 2.51 -0.58
C THR A 126 -2.84 2.07 -1.49
N LYS A 127 -3.12 2.85 -2.53
CA LYS A 127 -4.22 2.58 -3.45
C LYS A 127 -3.91 1.47 -4.45
N CYS A 128 -2.64 1.23 -4.75
CA CYS A 128 -2.22 0.05 -5.49
C CYS A 128 -2.43 -1.20 -4.65
N ILE A 129 -1.87 -1.22 -3.45
CA ILE A 129 -1.89 -2.39 -2.55
C ILE A 129 -3.32 -2.79 -2.20
N GLN A 130 -4.16 -1.85 -1.76
CA GLN A 130 -5.57 -2.12 -1.50
C GLN A 130 -6.27 -2.76 -2.71
N ARG A 131 -5.97 -2.27 -3.92
CA ARG A 131 -6.59 -2.79 -5.15
C ARG A 131 -6.12 -4.20 -5.50
N VAL A 132 -4.84 -4.50 -5.26
CA VAL A 132 -4.29 -5.85 -5.41
C VAL A 132 -4.98 -6.80 -4.42
N LEU A 133 -5.04 -6.42 -3.14
CA LEU A 133 -5.68 -7.22 -2.08
C LEU A 133 -7.17 -7.47 -2.34
N GLU A 134 -7.90 -6.46 -2.81
CA GLU A 134 -9.30 -6.59 -3.27
C GLU A 134 -9.48 -7.61 -4.42
N GLY A 135 -8.41 -8.00 -5.10
CA GLY A 135 -8.41 -9.07 -6.11
C GLY A 135 -8.44 -10.48 -5.52
N TYR A 136 -8.09 -10.63 -4.24
CA TYR A 136 -8.10 -11.89 -3.50
C TYR A 136 -9.27 -11.93 -2.52
N THR A 137 -9.83 -13.12 -2.32
CA THR A 137 -10.80 -13.37 -1.26
C THR A 137 -10.18 -13.00 0.09
N GLN A 138 -10.82 -12.13 0.88
CA GLN A 138 -10.27 -11.76 2.19
C GLN A 138 -10.43 -12.87 3.22
N VAL A 139 -11.62 -13.47 3.28
CA VAL A 139 -11.96 -14.58 4.18
C VAL A 139 -12.62 -15.68 3.36
N TYR A 140 -12.07 -16.90 3.45
CA TYR A 140 -12.54 -18.07 2.73
C TYR A 140 -12.95 -19.17 3.72
N VAL A 141 -14.14 -19.74 3.55
CA VAL A 141 -14.63 -20.82 4.40
C VAL A 141 -14.44 -22.14 3.67
N HIS A 142 -13.60 -23.01 4.24
CA HIS A 142 -13.43 -24.39 3.81
C HIS A 142 -14.51 -25.24 4.47
N PRO A 143 -15.49 -25.80 3.74
CA PRO A 143 -16.52 -26.65 4.34
C PRO A 143 -15.94 -27.94 4.91
N GLU A 144 -14.89 -28.45 4.27
CA GLU A 144 -14.12 -29.61 4.68
C GLU A 144 -12.67 -29.17 4.85
N PHE A 145 -12.08 -29.42 6.02
CA PHE A 145 -10.71 -29.04 6.30
C PHE A 145 -9.97 -30.15 7.07
N PRO A 146 -8.69 -30.41 6.78
CA PRO A 146 -7.94 -31.47 7.45
C PRO A 146 -7.96 -31.29 8.97
N ASN A 147 -8.28 -32.36 9.69
CA ASN A 147 -8.31 -32.39 11.16
C ASN A 147 -9.34 -31.44 11.82
N CYS A 148 -10.32 -30.90 11.07
CA CYS A 148 -11.37 -30.04 11.61
C CYS A 148 -12.77 -30.54 11.24
N THR A 149 -13.52 -31.05 12.23
CA THR A 149 -14.94 -31.36 12.07
C THR A 149 -15.75 -30.06 12.07
N GLY A 150 -16.31 -29.67 10.92
CA GLY A 150 -17.08 -28.43 10.76
C GLY A 150 -16.44 -27.40 9.80
N GLY A 151 -15.33 -27.76 9.18
CA GLY A 151 -14.61 -26.86 8.27
C GLY A 151 -13.69 -25.89 8.99
N LEU A 152 -13.12 -24.95 8.24
CA LEU A 152 -12.22 -23.94 8.76
C LEU A 152 -12.36 -22.63 7.99
N THR A 153 -12.35 -21.51 8.70
CA THR A 153 -12.32 -20.18 8.11
C THR A 153 -10.87 -19.70 7.95
N GLN A 154 -10.42 -19.55 6.71
CA GLN A 154 -9.11 -19.00 6.37
C GLN A 154 -9.19 -17.48 6.18
N LEU A 155 -8.26 -16.76 6.78
CA LEU A 155 -8.02 -15.33 6.57
C LEU A 155 -6.89 -15.17 5.54
N CYS A 156 -7.16 -14.72 4.32
CA CYS A 156 -6.11 -14.64 3.30
C CYS A 156 -5.21 -13.42 3.47
N TRP A 157 -5.76 -12.28 3.88
CA TRP A 157 -4.98 -11.06 4.08
C TRP A 157 -5.60 -10.14 5.11
N LEU A 158 -4.74 -9.36 5.77
CA LEU A 158 -5.11 -8.29 6.67
C LEU A 158 -4.36 -7.02 6.28
N TYR A 159 -5.06 -5.89 6.25
CA TYR A 159 -4.48 -4.59 5.94
C TYR A 159 -4.80 -3.63 7.08
N ILE A 160 -3.76 -2.99 7.63
CA ILE A 160 -3.89 -1.93 8.63
C ILE A 160 -3.05 -0.71 8.25
N GLN A 161 -3.46 0.44 8.75
CA GLN A 161 -2.61 1.63 8.78
C GLN A 161 -2.02 1.76 10.18
N MET A 162 -0.70 1.95 10.27
CA MET A 162 -0.02 2.15 11.53
C MET A 162 -0.60 3.36 12.26
N PRO A 163 -1.11 3.20 13.49
CA PRO A 163 -1.72 4.30 14.23
C PRO A 163 -0.73 5.44 14.48
N PRO A 164 -1.18 6.71 14.49
CA PRO A 164 -0.30 7.87 14.71
C PRO A 164 0.41 7.86 16.08
N SER A 165 -0.11 7.10 17.04
CA SER A 165 0.49 6.97 18.36
C SER A 165 1.79 6.16 18.33
N GLY A 166 1.99 5.31 17.31
CA GLY A 166 3.17 4.46 17.09
C GLY A 166 3.41 3.38 18.15
N ASN A 167 2.49 3.21 19.11
CA ASN A 167 2.69 2.28 20.22
C ASN A 167 2.00 0.93 20.00
N LEU A 168 2.55 -0.10 20.65
CA LEU A 168 2.07 -1.48 20.57
C LEU A 168 0.59 -1.65 20.90
N LYS A 169 0.06 -0.92 21.89
CA LYS A 169 -1.36 -1.02 22.28
C LYS A 169 -2.30 -0.56 21.16
N SER A 170 -2.00 0.57 20.54
CA SER A 170 -2.79 1.08 19.43
C SER A 170 -2.63 0.19 18.20
N LEU A 171 -1.43 -0.33 17.94
CA LEU A 171 -1.19 -1.29 16.86
C LEU A 171 -2.04 -2.55 17.05
N LEU A 172 -2.04 -3.13 18.25
CA LEU A 172 -2.85 -4.30 18.57
C LEU A 172 -4.35 -4.02 18.41
N ALA A 173 -4.83 -2.86 18.86
CA ALA A 173 -6.22 -2.46 18.64
C ALA A 173 -6.57 -2.42 17.14
N ALA A 174 -5.72 -1.81 16.32
CA ALA A 174 -5.93 -1.76 14.87
C ALA A 174 -5.93 -3.16 14.22
N LEU A 175 -5.07 -4.07 14.68
CA LEU A 175 -5.03 -5.47 14.21
C LEU A 175 -6.32 -6.21 14.58
N ILE A 176 -6.79 -6.09 15.81
CA ILE A 176 -8.02 -6.72 16.29
C ILE A 176 -9.24 -6.17 15.54
N ASP A 177 -9.34 -4.85 15.41
CA ASP A 177 -10.45 -4.21 14.70
C ASP A 177 -10.50 -4.64 13.24
N ALA A 178 -9.35 -4.70 12.56
CA ALA A 178 -9.26 -5.17 11.19
C ALA A 178 -9.63 -6.66 11.08
N THR A 179 -9.26 -7.47 12.06
CA THR A 179 -9.59 -8.90 12.10
C THR A 179 -11.11 -9.07 12.28
N ALA A 180 -11.72 -8.44 13.28
CA ALA A 180 -13.16 -8.49 13.49
C ALA A 180 -13.94 -7.99 12.27
N PHE A 181 -13.47 -6.92 11.62
CA PHE A 181 -14.06 -6.41 10.39
C PHE A 181 -13.99 -7.40 9.22
N ALA A 182 -12.86 -8.10 9.06
CA ALA A 182 -12.68 -9.10 8.00
C ALA A 182 -13.67 -10.27 8.16
N PHE A 183 -13.84 -10.77 9.39
CA PHE A 183 -14.77 -11.85 9.69
C PHE A 183 -16.24 -11.41 9.70
N LYS A 184 -16.49 -10.10 9.86
CA LYS A 184 -17.85 -9.52 10.02
C LYS A 184 -18.62 -10.15 11.19
N ASP A 185 -17.87 -10.52 12.23
CA ASP A 185 -18.40 -11.22 13.40
C ASP A 185 -18.04 -10.44 14.67
N PRO A 186 -19.04 -9.91 15.40
CA PRO A 186 -18.80 -9.19 16.65
C PRO A 186 -18.24 -10.09 17.76
N GLU A 187 -18.39 -11.41 17.69
CA GLU A 187 -17.82 -12.34 18.67
C GLU A 187 -16.30 -12.39 18.58
N VAL A 188 -15.72 -12.25 17.38
CA VAL A 188 -14.26 -12.16 17.19
C VAL A 188 -13.67 -10.98 17.97
N LEU A 189 -14.35 -9.84 17.97
CA LEU A 189 -13.92 -8.67 18.74
C LEU A 189 -13.95 -8.94 20.25
N GLN A 190 -14.97 -9.66 20.74
CA GLN A 190 -15.09 -10.02 22.15
C GLN A 190 -13.99 -11.02 22.57
N LEU A 191 -13.71 -12.01 21.73
CA LEU A 191 -12.65 -13.01 21.94
C LEU A 191 -11.26 -12.38 22.02
N LEU A 192 -11.01 -11.33 21.23
CA LEU A 192 -9.72 -10.67 21.11
C LEU A 192 -9.59 -9.41 21.97
N THR A 193 -10.40 -9.25 23.02
CA THR A 193 -10.42 -8.05 23.87
C THR A 193 -9.05 -7.73 24.47
N ILE A 194 -8.63 -6.46 24.40
CA ILE A 194 -7.37 -6.00 24.99
C ILE A 194 -7.47 -5.90 26.51
N SER A 195 -6.64 -6.66 27.21
CA SER A 195 -6.40 -6.48 28.65
C SER A 195 -5.36 -5.39 28.89
N ASN A 196 -5.74 -4.30 29.57
CA ASN A 196 -4.80 -3.26 29.98
C ASN A 196 -3.73 -3.77 30.98
N ARG A 197 -3.99 -4.89 31.66
CA ARG A 197 -3.06 -5.50 32.62
C ARG A 197 -2.10 -6.49 31.95
N ASP A 198 -2.44 -6.98 30.76
CA ASP A 198 -1.68 -8.00 30.04
C ASP A 198 -1.73 -7.77 28.52
N LEU A 199 -0.97 -6.77 28.07
CA LEU A 199 -0.88 -6.43 26.66
C LEU A 199 -0.17 -7.54 25.86
N HIS A 200 0.83 -8.18 26.45
CA HIS A 200 1.57 -9.26 25.80
C HIS A 200 0.71 -10.51 25.62
N GLY A 201 -0.05 -10.93 26.65
CA GLY A 201 -1.02 -12.02 26.51
C GLY A 201 -2.13 -11.71 25.51
N SER A 202 -2.63 -10.46 25.47
CA SER A 202 -3.61 -10.04 24.45
C SER A 202 -3.06 -10.15 23.02
N LEU A 203 -1.78 -9.81 22.86
CA LEU A 203 -1.08 -9.92 21.59
C LEU A 203 -0.86 -11.37 21.18
N GLN A 204 -0.38 -12.22 22.10
CA GLN A 204 -0.23 -13.66 21.87
C GLN A 204 -1.55 -14.34 21.52
N ASN A 205 -2.66 -13.94 22.16
CA ASN A 205 -4.00 -14.40 21.79
C ASN A 205 -4.36 -14.02 20.34
N TRP A 206 -4.04 -12.79 19.91
CA TRP A 206 -4.24 -12.38 18.52
C TRP A 206 -3.37 -13.18 17.54
N VAL A 207 -2.10 -13.40 17.86
CA VAL A 207 -1.17 -14.20 17.04
C VAL A 207 -1.70 -15.61 16.86
N ARG A 208 -2.09 -16.27 17.95
CA ARG A 208 -2.67 -17.60 17.91
C ARG A 208 -3.95 -17.66 17.09
N PHE A 209 -4.81 -16.64 17.21
CA PHE A 209 -6.02 -16.54 16.41
C PHE A 209 -5.71 -16.45 14.91
N VAL A 210 -4.78 -15.59 14.49
CA VAL A 210 -4.45 -15.46 13.06
C VAL A 210 -3.70 -16.67 12.51
N GLN A 211 -2.92 -17.38 13.34
CA GLN A 211 -2.29 -18.65 12.99
C GLN A 211 -3.32 -19.76 12.74
N THR A 212 -4.28 -19.95 13.65
CA THR A 212 -5.32 -20.99 13.50
C THR A 212 -6.29 -20.71 12.36
N HIS A 213 -6.40 -19.44 11.94
CA HIS A 213 -7.15 -19.03 10.75
C HIS A 213 -6.25 -18.84 9.52
N PHE A 214 -4.99 -19.28 9.56
CA PHE A 214 -4.05 -19.26 8.43
C PHE A 214 -3.95 -17.91 7.72
N LEU A 215 -3.66 -16.84 8.46
CA LEU A 215 -3.42 -15.50 7.90
C LEU A 215 -2.37 -15.55 6.78
N GLY A 216 -2.76 -15.26 5.55
CA GLY A 216 -1.88 -15.37 4.38
C GLY A 216 -0.87 -14.23 4.24
N LEU A 217 -1.29 -12.98 4.50
CA LEU A 217 -0.43 -11.80 4.39
C LEU A 217 -0.89 -10.70 5.34
N LEU A 218 0.03 -10.16 6.14
CA LEU A 218 -0.19 -8.94 6.92
C LEU A 218 0.43 -7.74 6.20
N VAL A 219 -0.38 -6.73 5.92
CA VAL A 219 0.09 -5.45 5.36
C VAL A 219 -0.06 -4.34 6.39
N ILE A 220 1.05 -3.64 6.66
CA ILE A 220 1.09 -2.49 7.55
C ILE A 220 1.54 -1.26 6.75
N ASP A 221 0.60 -0.34 6.53
CA ASP A 221 0.84 0.92 5.84
C ASP A 221 1.17 2.06 6.81
N GLU A 222 1.76 3.14 6.29
CA GLU A 222 2.20 4.31 7.03
C GLU A 222 3.21 3.99 8.15
N VAL A 223 4.15 3.05 7.93
CA VAL A 223 5.08 2.58 8.96
C VAL A 223 5.99 3.67 9.52
N GLN A 224 6.13 4.81 8.84
CA GLN A 224 6.81 5.98 9.40
C GLN A 224 6.17 6.46 10.71
N ASN A 225 4.90 6.17 10.96
CA ASN A 225 4.23 6.48 12.24
C ASN A 225 4.83 5.71 13.43
N LEU A 226 5.58 4.62 13.20
CA LEU A 226 6.36 3.94 14.25
C LEU A 226 7.49 4.82 14.76
N PHE A 227 8.07 5.63 13.88
CA PHE A 227 9.25 6.40 14.16
C PHE A 227 8.81 7.83 14.42
N LYS A 228 8.55 8.17 15.69
CA LYS A 228 8.23 9.56 16.04
C LYS A 228 9.46 10.43 15.78
N LEU A 229 9.49 11.05 14.61
CA LEU A 229 10.47 12.07 14.31
C LEU A 229 10.27 13.21 15.33
N PRO A 230 11.30 13.58 16.13
CA PRO A 230 11.21 14.76 16.97
C PRO A 230 10.92 15.97 16.06
N SER A 231 9.98 16.82 16.48
CA SER A 231 9.51 17.96 15.68
C SER A 231 10.68 18.84 15.22
N ILE A 232 10.49 19.56 14.12
CA ILE A 232 11.50 20.48 13.55
C ILE A 232 12.05 21.45 14.62
N GLU A 233 11.23 21.89 15.58
CA GLU A 233 11.65 22.72 16.71
C GLU A 233 12.59 22.00 17.68
N GLN A 234 12.36 20.72 17.96
CA GLN A 234 13.22 19.88 18.80
C GLN A 234 14.54 19.52 18.10
N ARG A 235 14.55 19.45 16.77
CA ARG A 235 15.77 19.30 15.94
C ARG A 235 16.60 20.59 15.90
N ARG A 236 15.94 21.75 15.88
CA ARG A 236 16.61 23.08 15.86
C ARG A 236 17.25 23.44 17.20
N SER A 237 16.65 23.02 18.33
CA SER A 237 17.17 23.33 19.68
C SER A 237 18.38 22.48 20.09
N LYS A 238 18.56 21.28 19.50
CA LYS A 238 19.75 20.44 19.70
C LYS A 238 20.74 20.59 18.55
N ARG A 239 21.38 21.76 18.43
CA ARG A 239 22.64 21.91 17.68
C ARG A 239 23.72 21.08 18.38
N GLY A 240 23.87 19.80 18.04
CA GLY A 240 25.01 19.02 18.54
C GLY A 240 24.96 17.49 18.51
N ARG A 241 23.83 16.83 18.25
CA ARG A 241 23.81 15.36 18.03
C ARG A 241 22.88 15.03 16.87
N LYS A 242 23.47 14.58 15.77
CA LYS A 242 22.83 14.32 14.48
C LYS A 242 22.44 12.84 14.34
N GLU A 243 21.98 12.22 15.43
CA GLU A 243 21.39 10.89 15.39
C GLU A 243 19.90 11.00 15.67
N LEU A 244 19.12 10.47 14.73
CA LEU A 244 17.71 10.18 14.89
C LEU A 244 17.59 9.06 15.93
N ASP A 245 17.80 9.39 17.20
CA ASP A 245 17.59 8.45 18.30
C ASP A 245 16.10 8.12 18.35
N LEU A 246 15.78 6.90 17.90
CA LEU A 246 14.47 6.31 18.07
C LEU A 246 14.14 6.23 19.56
N ARG A 247 12.88 6.51 19.91
CA ARG A 247 12.45 6.38 21.30
C ARG A 247 12.40 4.89 21.66
N LEU A 248 12.75 4.55 22.89
CA LEU A 248 12.71 3.16 23.41
C LEU A 248 11.34 2.48 23.17
N SER A 249 10.24 3.23 23.13
CA SER A 249 8.89 2.72 22.83
C SER A 249 8.71 2.21 21.39
N ASP A 250 9.38 2.87 20.45
CA ASP A 250 9.28 2.63 19.02
C ASP A 250 10.05 1.34 18.69
N ASP A 251 11.19 1.15 19.37
CA ASP A 251 12.00 -0.07 19.38
C ASP A 251 11.25 -1.30 19.86
N VAL A 252 10.52 -1.17 20.97
CA VAL A 252 9.75 -2.29 21.53
C VAL A 252 8.66 -2.71 20.55
N THR A 253 7.90 -1.76 20.00
CA THR A 253 6.81 -2.06 19.06
C THR A 253 7.34 -2.75 17.80
N LEU A 254 8.44 -2.25 17.22
CA LEU A 254 9.04 -2.85 16.03
C LEU A 254 9.62 -4.24 16.31
N LYS A 255 10.35 -4.42 17.43
CA LYS A 255 10.90 -5.73 17.81
C LYS A 255 9.79 -6.74 18.05
N THR A 256 8.78 -6.39 18.81
CA THR A 256 7.64 -7.25 19.07
C THR A 256 6.89 -7.63 17.78
N LEU A 257 6.74 -6.70 16.84
CA LEU A 257 6.17 -7.03 15.53
C LEU A 257 7.02 -8.07 14.78
N MET A 258 8.34 -7.88 14.75
CA MET A 258 9.26 -8.77 14.05
C MET A 258 9.30 -10.16 14.70
N GLU A 259 9.32 -10.23 16.03
CA GLU A 259 9.25 -11.48 16.81
C GLU A 259 7.95 -12.25 16.49
N ILE A 260 6.82 -11.56 16.42
CA ILE A 260 5.53 -12.19 16.09
C ILE A 260 5.48 -12.77 14.69
N ILE A 261 6.06 -12.08 13.73
CA ILE A 261 6.09 -12.55 12.34
C ILE A 261 6.94 -13.80 12.21
N GLU A 262 8.05 -13.83 12.94
CA GLU A 262 8.93 -14.99 13.03
C GLU A 262 8.25 -16.16 13.73
N GLU A 263 7.58 -15.94 14.87
CA GLU A 263 6.81 -16.97 15.57
C GLU A 263 5.60 -17.47 14.76
N SER A 264 4.95 -16.57 14.01
CA SER A 264 3.71 -16.89 13.29
C SER A 264 3.93 -17.52 11.92
N GLY A 265 5.09 -17.31 11.30
CA GLY A 265 5.35 -17.66 9.90
C GLY A 265 4.47 -16.88 8.91
N VAL A 266 3.82 -15.80 9.35
CA VAL A 266 2.91 -14.99 8.52
C VAL A 266 3.73 -14.00 7.69
N PRO A 267 3.61 -13.99 6.35
CA PRO A 267 4.24 -12.97 5.50
C PRO A 267 3.88 -11.54 5.91
N LEU A 268 4.86 -10.63 5.86
CA LEU A 268 4.69 -9.21 6.23
C LEU A 268 5.04 -8.28 5.07
N MET A 269 4.11 -7.43 4.66
CA MET A 269 4.43 -6.30 3.79
C MET A 269 4.34 -4.99 4.57
N LEU A 270 5.48 -4.31 4.71
CA LEU A 270 5.51 -2.93 5.21
C LEU A 270 5.27 -1.96 4.04
N VAL A 271 4.67 -0.81 4.33
CA VAL A 271 4.50 0.28 3.35
C VAL A 271 4.77 1.61 4.03
N GLY A 272 5.64 2.42 3.44
CA GLY A 272 6.07 3.66 4.09
C GLY A 272 6.78 4.65 3.18
N THR A 273 7.26 5.72 3.80
CA THR A 273 8.09 6.74 3.15
C THR A 273 9.56 6.30 3.08
N PRO A 274 10.36 6.93 2.21
CA PRO A 274 11.81 6.72 2.16
C PRO A 274 12.51 6.95 3.51
N ASP A 275 12.05 7.93 4.30
CA ASP A 275 12.54 8.20 5.66
C ASP A 275 12.36 6.99 6.58
N ALA A 276 11.21 6.32 6.54
CA ALA A 276 11.02 5.08 7.31
C ALA A 276 11.97 3.98 6.87
N SER A 277 12.29 3.90 5.58
CA SER A 277 13.28 2.95 5.06
C SER A 277 14.66 3.19 5.60
N ALA A 278 15.14 4.43 5.56
CA ALA A 278 16.44 4.77 6.11
C ALA A 278 16.55 4.41 7.60
N ILE A 279 15.46 4.50 8.34
CA ILE A 279 15.40 4.12 9.76
C ILE A 279 15.40 2.59 9.94
N LEU A 280 14.59 1.86 9.18
CA LEU A 280 14.50 0.40 9.23
C LEU A 280 15.83 -0.26 8.82
N GLN A 281 16.48 0.25 7.77
CA GLN A 281 17.73 -0.30 7.23
C GLN A 281 18.91 -0.14 8.19
N LYS A 282 18.91 0.84 9.09
CA LYS A 282 19.92 0.97 10.16
C LYS A 282 19.95 -0.23 11.11
N ARG A 283 18.88 -1.02 11.16
CA ARG A 283 18.82 -2.27 11.94
C ARG A 283 19.09 -3.44 11.02
N PHE A 284 20.31 -3.97 11.10
CA PHE A 284 20.73 -5.09 10.25
C PHE A 284 19.74 -6.27 10.27
N ALA A 285 19.26 -6.68 11.45
CA ALA A 285 18.30 -7.78 11.59
C ALA A 285 16.95 -7.49 10.90
N VAL A 286 16.47 -6.24 10.91
CA VAL A 286 15.23 -5.85 10.22
C VAL A 286 15.47 -5.77 8.72
N SER A 287 16.60 -5.20 8.29
CA SER A 287 17.00 -5.11 6.89
C SER A 287 17.09 -6.50 6.24
N GLN A 288 17.77 -7.45 6.88
CA GLN A 288 17.89 -8.84 6.40
C GLN A 288 16.52 -9.53 6.23
N ARG A 289 15.53 -9.19 7.06
CA ARG A 289 14.17 -9.73 6.90
C ARG A 289 13.46 -9.10 5.72
N LEU A 290 13.51 -7.77 5.58
CA LEU A 290 12.86 -7.06 4.48
C LEU A 290 13.44 -7.43 3.10
N THR A 291 14.65 -7.99 3.03
CA THR A 291 15.23 -8.49 1.77
C THR A 291 14.66 -9.84 1.31
N THR A 292 13.93 -10.57 2.15
CA THR A 292 13.41 -11.92 1.79
C THR A 292 12.29 -11.86 0.75
N GLY A 293 11.31 -10.96 0.91
CA GLY A 293 10.25 -10.68 -0.07
C GLY A 293 10.59 -9.49 -0.98
N GLY A 294 11.73 -8.83 -0.77
CA GLY A 294 12.24 -7.75 -1.59
C GLY A 294 11.74 -6.35 -1.23
N GLN A 295 12.38 -5.36 -1.86
CA GLN A 295 12.06 -3.95 -1.70
C GLN A 295 11.50 -3.39 -3.01
N ILE A 296 10.31 -2.80 -2.95
CA ILE A 296 9.65 -2.19 -4.10
C ILE A 296 9.65 -0.68 -3.93
N GLU A 297 10.22 0.03 -4.88
CA GLU A 297 10.32 1.48 -4.83
C GLU A 297 9.36 2.12 -5.83
N PHE A 298 8.36 2.86 -5.32
CA PHE A 298 7.56 3.77 -6.12
C PHE A 298 8.37 5.05 -6.31
N ARG A 299 8.70 5.36 -7.56
CA ARG A 299 9.39 6.59 -7.93
C ARG A 299 8.44 7.59 -8.57
N HIS A 300 8.79 8.87 -8.48
CA HIS A 300 8.13 9.88 -9.30
C HIS A 300 8.69 9.82 -10.74
N ALA A 301 8.00 10.44 -11.69
CA ALA A 301 8.51 10.52 -13.05
C ALA A 301 9.77 11.40 -13.08
N GLU A 302 10.91 10.82 -13.44
CA GLU A 302 12.18 11.55 -13.51
C GLU A 302 12.15 12.63 -14.60
N ASN A 303 11.41 12.37 -15.69
CA ASN A 303 11.23 13.30 -16.80
C ASN A 303 9.83 13.16 -17.43
N PHE A 304 9.53 14.05 -18.39
CA PHE A 304 8.24 14.05 -19.09
C PHE A 304 8.08 12.89 -20.11
N GLU A 305 9.15 12.13 -20.38
CA GLU A 305 9.15 10.97 -21.29
C GLU A 305 8.88 9.65 -20.55
N SER A 306 8.92 9.65 -19.21
CA SER A 306 8.71 8.45 -18.40
C SER A 306 7.44 7.69 -18.81
N PRO A 307 7.51 6.37 -19.10
CA PRO A 307 6.38 5.61 -19.64
C PRO A 307 5.11 5.68 -18.78
N ASP A 308 5.26 5.54 -17.45
CA ASP A 308 4.14 5.55 -16.51
C ASP A 308 3.47 6.93 -16.41
N PHE A 309 4.27 8.00 -16.51
CA PHE A 309 3.77 9.37 -16.57
C PHE A 309 2.96 9.60 -17.84
N ASN A 310 3.49 9.19 -18.98
CA ASN A 310 2.80 9.30 -20.26
C ASN A 310 1.53 8.44 -20.32
N MET A 311 1.53 7.25 -19.71
CA MET A 311 0.34 6.42 -19.57
C MET A 311 -0.73 7.10 -18.71
N LEU A 312 -0.33 7.75 -17.62
CA LEU A 312 -1.24 8.53 -16.78
C LEU A 312 -1.84 9.71 -17.55
N LEU A 313 -1.03 10.49 -18.27
CA LEU A 313 -1.51 11.62 -19.06
C LEU A 313 -2.45 11.19 -20.17
N LYS A 314 -2.10 10.15 -20.95
CA LYS A 314 -2.99 9.56 -21.97
C LYS A 314 -4.31 9.08 -21.36
N THR A 315 -4.27 8.59 -20.12
CA THR A 315 -5.48 8.22 -19.40
C THR A 315 -6.32 9.46 -19.05
N LEU A 316 -5.70 10.52 -18.55
CA LEU A 316 -6.37 11.78 -18.19
C LEU A 316 -6.94 12.53 -19.40
N GLU A 317 -6.30 12.42 -20.56
CA GLU A 317 -6.76 13.01 -21.83
C GLU A 317 -8.18 12.55 -22.20
N MET A 318 -8.55 11.32 -21.82
CA MET A 318 -9.91 10.79 -22.01
C MET A 318 -10.98 11.45 -21.12
N TYR A 319 -10.56 12.21 -20.10
CA TYR A 319 -11.41 12.85 -19.11
C TYR A 319 -11.30 14.37 -19.19
N GLN A 320 -11.96 14.92 -20.22
CA GLN A 320 -12.08 16.35 -20.45
C GLN A 320 -13.56 16.76 -20.56
N TRP A 321 -13.92 17.88 -19.93
CA TRP A 321 -15.25 18.48 -19.96
C TRP A 321 -15.22 19.77 -20.81
N SER A 322 -14.68 19.64 -22.03
CA SER A 322 -14.54 20.72 -23.00
C SER A 322 -15.22 20.37 -24.32
N ASP A 323 -15.71 21.40 -25.03
CA ASP A 323 -16.32 21.25 -26.35
C ASP A 323 -15.27 20.78 -27.36
N VAL A 324 -14.06 21.35 -27.30
CA VAL A 324 -12.89 20.91 -28.04
C VAL A 324 -11.92 20.21 -27.10
N ARG A 325 -11.50 18.99 -27.47
CA ARG A 325 -10.49 18.24 -26.70
C ARG A 325 -9.11 18.87 -26.88
N LEU A 326 -8.48 19.17 -25.76
CA LEU A 326 -7.08 19.56 -25.70
C LEU A 326 -6.21 18.31 -25.91
N ALA A 327 -5.41 18.30 -26.96
CA ALA A 327 -4.38 17.29 -27.14
C ALA A 327 -3.26 17.52 -26.13
N ILE A 328 -2.75 16.45 -25.52
CA ILE A 328 -1.58 16.54 -24.63
C ILE A 328 -0.31 16.45 -25.48
N ASP A 329 0.12 17.59 -26.02
CA ASP A 329 1.40 17.74 -26.72
C ASP A 329 2.59 17.80 -25.75
N ASP A 330 3.80 17.79 -26.31
CA ASP A 330 5.03 17.77 -25.51
C ASP A 330 5.26 19.06 -24.71
N GLU A 331 4.71 20.19 -25.17
CA GLU A 331 4.74 21.45 -24.42
C GLU A 331 3.94 21.32 -23.12
N LEU A 332 2.71 20.82 -23.20
CA LEU A 332 1.87 20.61 -22.04
C LEU A 332 2.44 19.52 -21.12
N LYS A 333 3.02 18.43 -21.66
CA LYS A 333 3.68 17.39 -20.84
C LYS A 333 4.84 17.97 -20.03
N LYS A 334 5.72 18.74 -20.68
CA LYS A 334 6.87 19.39 -20.03
C LYS A 334 6.41 20.34 -18.93
N PHE A 335 5.35 21.10 -19.18
CA PHE A 335 4.78 21.98 -18.17
C PHE A 335 4.17 21.21 -16.99
N ILE A 336 3.34 20.19 -17.25
CA ILE A 336 2.75 19.38 -16.18
C ILE A 336 3.87 18.76 -15.34
N HIS A 337 4.91 18.21 -15.96
CA HIS A 337 6.06 17.64 -15.25
C HIS A 337 6.77 18.71 -14.41
N SER A 338 7.07 19.89 -14.96
CA SER A 338 7.81 20.95 -14.27
C SER A 338 7.08 21.56 -13.06
N VAL A 339 5.76 21.40 -12.98
CA VAL A 339 4.95 21.88 -11.83
C VAL A 339 4.48 20.78 -10.89
N THR A 340 4.77 19.51 -11.19
CA THR A 340 4.33 18.36 -10.38
C THR A 340 5.43 17.36 -10.02
N ALA A 341 6.61 17.46 -10.65
CA ALA A 341 7.66 16.43 -10.64
C ALA A 341 7.14 15.03 -11.03
N GLY A 342 6.02 14.94 -11.74
CA GLY A 342 5.37 13.68 -12.06
C GLY A 342 4.73 12.97 -10.86
N ILE A 343 4.61 13.60 -9.69
CA ILE A 343 3.90 13.02 -8.54
C ILE A 343 2.43 12.86 -8.92
N ARG A 344 1.98 11.61 -8.94
CA ARG A 344 0.64 11.23 -9.39
C ARG A 344 -0.49 12.04 -8.77
N ARG A 345 -0.47 12.24 -7.44
CA ARG A 345 -1.46 13.07 -6.73
C ARG A 345 -1.46 14.52 -7.21
N LEU A 346 -0.29 15.11 -7.47
CA LEU A 346 -0.16 16.47 -7.98
C LEU A 346 -0.63 16.58 -9.43
N VAL A 347 -0.27 15.62 -10.30
CA VAL A 347 -0.73 15.57 -11.70
C VAL A 347 -2.26 15.54 -11.78
N ILE A 348 -2.91 14.66 -11.03
CA ILE A 348 -4.37 14.58 -10.97
C ILE A 348 -4.98 15.87 -10.38
N SER A 349 -4.32 16.45 -9.37
CA SER A 349 -4.82 17.68 -8.73
C SER A 349 -4.72 18.89 -9.66
N LEU A 350 -3.63 19.02 -10.41
CA LEU A 350 -3.44 20.02 -11.44
C LEU A 350 -4.50 19.87 -12.54
N TRP A 351 -4.73 18.64 -13.02
CA TRP A 351 -5.72 18.36 -14.06
C TRP A 351 -7.12 18.81 -13.63
N ILE A 352 -7.53 18.44 -12.41
CA ILE A 352 -8.82 18.86 -11.82
C ILE A 352 -8.87 20.38 -11.63
N ALA A 353 -7.80 20.99 -11.12
CA ALA A 353 -7.74 22.42 -10.87
C ALA A 353 -7.82 23.23 -12.17
N ALA A 354 -7.11 22.83 -13.23
CA ALA A 354 -7.17 23.47 -14.54
C ALA A 354 -8.59 23.45 -15.11
N HIS A 355 -9.29 22.32 -15.00
CA HIS A 355 -10.71 22.23 -15.40
C HIS A 355 -11.60 23.16 -14.58
N ARG A 356 -11.38 23.27 -13.26
CA ARG A 356 -12.13 24.19 -12.40
C ARG A 356 -11.90 25.65 -12.80
N VAL A 357 -10.66 26.02 -13.13
CA VAL A 357 -10.35 27.38 -13.61
C VAL A 357 -11.08 27.65 -14.94
N ALA A 358 -11.06 26.71 -15.88
CA ALA A 358 -11.76 26.84 -17.17
C ALA A 358 -13.29 26.98 -16.99
N ILE A 359 -13.89 26.17 -16.11
CA ILE A 359 -15.32 26.24 -15.80
C ILE A 359 -15.66 27.59 -15.13
N ALA A 360 -14.84 28.05 -14.19
CA ALA A 360 -15.06 29.29 -13.46
C ALA A 360 -14.92 30.54 -14.35
N SER A 361 -14.02 30.50 -15.36
CA SER A 361 -13.87 31.57 -16.34
C SER A 361 -14.95 31.58 -17.43
N GLY A 362 -15.89 30.62 -17.40
CA GLY A 362 -16.89 30.43 -18.45
C GLY A 362 -16.32 29.89 -19.77
N SER A 363 -15.05 29.45 -19.78
CA SER A 363 -14.43 28.85 -20.95
C SER A 363 -15.07 27.50 -21.26
N ARG A 364 -15.39 27.28 -22.53
CA ARG A 364 -15.85 25.97 -23.02
C ARG A 364 -14.70 25.03 -23.36
N ASN A 365 -13.47 25.54 -23.42
CA ASN A 365 -12.29 24.79 -23.81
C ASN A 365 -11.23 24.82 -22.71
N LEU A 366 -10.54 23.69 -22.54
CA LEU A 366 -9.35 23.60 -21.70
C LEU A 366 -8.14 24.09 -22.51
N THR A 367 -7.26 24.85 -21.88
CA THR A 367 -6.10 25.47 -22.55
C THR A 367 -4.92 25.53 -21.60
N MET A 368 -3.72 25.72 -22.13
CA MET A 368 -2.48 25.87 -21.37
C MET A 368 -2.58 26.93 -20.25
N LYS A 369 -3.18 28.09 -20.54
CA LYS A 369 -3.37 29.17 -19.56
C LYS A 369 -4.13 28.72 -18.31
N HIS A 370 -5.09 27.80 -18.45
CA HIS A 370 -5.82 27.26 -17.30
C HIS A 370 -4.92 26.40 -16.39
N PHE A 371 -3.95 25.68 -16.97
CA PHE A 371 -2.94 24.93 -16.22
C PHE A 371 -1.98 25.86 -15.50
N GLU A 372 -1.53 26.93 -16.16
CA GLU A 372 -0.68 27.97 -15.55
C GLU A 372 -1.36 28.62 -14.34
N MET A 373 -2.62 29.03 -14.50
CA MET A 373 -3.42 29.61 -13.42
C MET A 373 -3.65 28.62 -12.27
N ALA A 374 -3.91 27.35 -12.59
CA ALA A 374 -4.08 26.31 -11.58
C ALA A 374 -2.77 26.02 -10.81
N ALA A 375 -1.63 26.04 -11.50
CA ALA A 375 -0.31 25.88 -10.90
C ALA A 375 0.02 27.04 -9.95
N ALA A 376 -0.20 28.28 -10.39
CA ALA A 376 0.03 29.49 -9.60
C ALA A 376 -0.95 29.66 -8.43
N GLY A 377 -2.14 29.06 -8.51
CA GLY A 377 -3.15 29.09 -7.46
C GLY A 377 -3.11 27.84 -6.57
N SER A 378 -3.81 26.79 -7.00
CA SER A 378 -4.09 25.60 -6.17
C SER A 378 -2.86 24.77 -5.82
N LEU A 379 -1.81 24.79 -6.65
CA LEU A 379 -0.59 24.01 -6.42
C LEU A 379 0.57 24.83 -5.82
N ALA A 380 0.42 26.14 -5.65
CA ALA A 380 1.47 27.00 -5.13
C ALA A 380 2.11 26.51 -3.81
N PRO A 381 1.35 25.96 -2.83
CA PRO A 381 1.94 25.44 -1.59
C PRO A 381 2.91 24.26 -1.79
N THR A 382 2.78 23.53 -2.91
CA THR A 382 3.61 22.35 -3.21
C THR A 382 4.88 22.69 -3.97
N ARG A 383 4.99 23.93 -4.47
CA ARG A 383 6.09 24.36 -5.35
C ARG A 383 7.48 24.15 -4.74
N PRO A 384 7.75 24.49 -3.46
CA PRO A 384 9.08 24.27 -2.86
C PRO A 384 9.51 22.80 -2.86
N ALA A 385 8.57 21.88 -2.66
CA ALA A 385 8.81 20.44 -2.67
C ALA A 385 9.06 19.91 -4.08
N VAL A 386 8.28 20.38 -5.06
CA VAL A 386 8.44 20.04 -6.48
C VAL A 386 9.80 20.53 -6.99
N ASP A 387 10.17 21.77 -6.70
CA ASP A 387 11.45 22.33 -7.13
C ASP A 387 12.64 21.58 -6.50
N ALA A 388 12.51 21.15 -5.25
CA ALA A 388 13.52 20.32 -4.60
C ALA A 388 13.72 18.97 -5.31
N LEU A 389 12.62 18.27 -5.65
CA LEU A 389 12.69 17.00 -6.40
C LEU A 389 13.29 17.18 -7.79
N LEU A 390 12.84 18.20 -8.53
CA LEU A 390 13.33 18.48 -9.89
C LEU A 390 14.81 18.90 -9.90
N SER A 391 15.30 19.50 -8.82
CA SER A 391 16.71 19.87 -8.72
C SER A 391 17.65 18.66 -8.60
N GLY A 392 17.13 17.50 -8.20
CA GLY A 392 17.94 16.31 -7.93
C GLY A 392 18.94 16.46 -6.76
N HIS A 393 18.93 17.59 -6.03
CA HIS A 393 19.86 17.83 -4.94
C HIS A 393 19.36 17.19 -3.64
N PRO A 394 20.07 16.18 -3.08
CA PRO A 394 19.63 15.46 -1.88
C PRO A 394 19.33 16.40 -0.69
N ASP A 395 20.15 17.44 -0.49
CA ASP A 395 19.98 18.39 0.61
C ASP A 395 18.75 19.30 0.47
N ALA A 396 18.28 19.56 -0.76
CA ALA A 396 17.03 20.27 -0.98
C ALA A 396 15.83 19.37 -0.62
N VAL A 397 15.90 18.09 -0.99
CA VAL A 397 14.88 17.09 -0.72
C VAL A 397 14.79 16.76 0.78
N ARG A 398 15.92 16.72 1.50
CA ARG A 398 15.98 16.51 2.98
C ARG A 398 15.14 17.47 3.81
N ARG A 399 14.74 18.61 3.24
CA ARG A 399 13.87 19.59 3.93
C ARG A 399 12.43 19.12 4.05
N PHE A 400 12.04 18.07 3.32
CA PHE A 400 10.70 17.52 3.27
C PHE A 400 10.72 16.06 3.76
N GLU A 401 10.03 15.81 4.87
CA GLU A 401 10.01 14.50 5.57
C GLU A 401 9.51 13.34 4.69
N ASP A 402 8.67 13.63 3.69
CA ASP A 402 8.05 12.58 2.86
C ASP A 402 8.77 12.30 1.53
N LEU A 403 9.87 12.99 1.23
CA LEU A 403 10.48 12.99 -0.12
C LEU A 403 11.90 12.43 -0.19
N PHE A 404 12.59 12.27 0.94
CA PHE A 404 14.03 12.03 0.94
C PHE A 404 14.40 10.55 0.79
N TYR A 405 14.90 10.16 -0.39
CA TYR A 405 15.58 8.89 -0.60
C TYR A 405 17.05 9.03 -0.17
N ASP A 406 17.52 8.20 0.77
CA ASP A 406 18.94 8.24 1.15
C ASP A 406 19.78 7.70 0.00
N SER A 407 20.59 8.59 -0.60
CA SER A 407 21.26 8.38 -1.89
C SER A 407 22.52 7.51 -1.81
N ASP A 408 22.76 6.81 -0.70
CA ASP A 408 23.96 5.97 -0.51
C ASP A 408 23.76 4.51 -0.99
N TRP A 409 22.61 4.18 -1.57
CA TRP A 409 22.36 2.86 -2.17
C TRP A 409 22.17 2.95 -3.69
N ARG A 410 23.15 2.43 -4.43
CA ARG A 410 23.00 2.05 -5.83
C ARG A 410 22.87 0.53 -5.88
N PRO A 411 21.78 -0.05 -6.41
CA PRO A 411 21.82 -1.44 -6.81
C PRO A 411 22.83 -1.55 -7.97
N GLU A 412 23.79 -2.47 -7.83
CA GLU A 412 24.59 -2.94 -8.97
C GLU A 412 23.72 -3.70 -9.98
#